data_AF-A0A959KP20-F1
#
_entry.id   AF-A0A959KP20-F1
#
_cell.length_a   1.000
_cell.length_b   1.000
_cell.length_c   1.000
_cell.angle_alpha   90.00
_cell.angle_beta   90.00
_cell.angle_gamma   90.00
#
_symmetry.space_group_name_H-M   'P 1'
#
loop_
_entity.id
_entity.type
_entity.pdbx_description
1 polymer ?
#
loop_
_entity_poly.entity_id
_entity_poly.type
_entity_poly.pdbx_seq_one_letter_code
_entity_poly.pdbx_strand_id
1 'polypeptide(L)' 'PFPDRHFDLTVVAQALHWFDFGRFFPEVHRTARAGALLAVWGYDLLRIRPEIDAAIDRYYRNVIGPFWDA' A
#
# COMPACT_ATOMS: atom_id res chain seq x y z
N PRO A 1 3.47 -21.80 7.32
CA PRO A 1 4.48 -20.71 7.18
C PRO A 1 5.54 -21.07 6.13
N PHE A 2 6.14 -20.06 5.48
CA PHE A 2 7.20 -20.27 4.50
C PHE A 2 8.56 -20.54 5.18
N PRO A 3 9.50 -21.24 4.52
CA PRO A 3 10.86 -21.40 5.02
C PRO A 3 11.60 -20.07 5.16
N ASP A 4 12.67 -20.06 5.97
CA ASP A 4 13.61 -18.95 6.03
C ASP A 4 14.30 -18.75 4.67
N ARG A 5 14.61 -17.49 4.32
CA ARG A 5 15.37 -17.14 3.11
C ARG A 5 14.83 -17.79 1.83
N HIS A 6 13.52 -17.68 1.62
CA HIS A 6 12.81 -18.34 0.54
C HIS A 6 12.55 -17.42 -0.66
N PHE A 7 12.19 -16.16 -0.43
CA PHE A 7 11.74 -15.22 -1.46
C PHE A 7 12.82 -14.24 -1.90
N ASP A 8 12.82 -13.91 -3.19
CA ASP A 8 13.62 -12.84 -3.80
C ASP A 8 12.85 -11.50 -3.88
N LEU A 9 11.52 -11.54 -3.83
CA LEU A 9 10.66 -10.37 -3.88
C LEU A 9 9.38 -10.61 -3.06
N THR A 10 9.09 -9.69 -2.15
CA THR A 10 7.79 -9.56 -1.48
C THR A 10 7.11 -8.29 -1.97
N VAL A 11 5.83 -8.39 -2.34
CA VAL A 11 5.04 -7.26 -2.83
C VAL A 11 3.85 -6.99 -1.92
N VAL A 12 3.66 -5.73 -1.54
CA VAL A 12 2.41 -5.23 -0.95
C VAL A 12 1.81 -4.23 -1.94
N ALA A 13 0.84 -4.70 -2.73
CA ALA A 13 0.26 -3.91 -3.81
C ALA A 13 -0.93 -3.05 -3.38
N GLN A 14 -1.41 -3.19 -2.14
CA GLN A 14 -2.43 -2.33 -1.53
C GLN A 14 -2.33 -2.32 0.00
N ALA A 15 -2.72 -1.18 0.59
CA ALA A 15 -3.14 -1.02 1.98
C ALA A 15 -2.18 -1.58 3.06
N LEU A 16 -0.87 -1.29 2.92
CA LEU A 16 0.13 -1.62 3.95
C LEU A 16 -0.24 -1.08 5.34
N HIS A 17 -0.94 0.05 5.42
CA HIS A 17 -1.30 0.71 6.68
C HIS A 17 -2.18 -0.13 7.62
N TRP A 18 -2.80 -1.21 7.15
CA TRP A 18 -3.55 -2.14 8.01
C TRP A 18 -2.68 -3.21 8.67
N PHE A 19 -1.40 -3.33 8.31
CA PHE A 19 -0.56 -4.43 8.79
C PHE A 19 0.00 -4.11 10.17
N ASP A 20 0.11 -5.16 11.00
CA ASP A 20 0.92 -5.09 12.22
C ASP A 20 2.41 -5.07 11.82
N PHE A 21 3.01 -3.88 11.84
CA PHE A 21 4.42 -3.69 11.46
C PHE A 21 5.40 -4.45 12.36
N GLY A 22 5.06 -4.66 13.63
CA GLY A 22 5.86 -5.43 14.57
C GLY A 22 5.93 -6.91 14.23
N ARG A 23 4.98 -7.41 13.42
CA ARG A 23 4.96 -8.80 12.94
C ARG A 23 5.33 -8.92 11.47
N PHE A 24 4.92 -7.96 10.64
CA PHE A 24 5.10 -7.98 9.21
C PHE A 24 6.56 -7.87 8.80
N PHE A 25 7.26 -6.81 9.23
CA PHE A 25 8.64 -6.59 8.80
C PHE A 25 9.60 -7.71 9.26
N PRO A 26 9.50 -8.25 10.49
CA PRO A 26 10.30 -9.41 10.88
C PRO A 26 10.05 -10.64 10.00
N GLU A 27 8.80 -10.89 9.59
CA GLU A 27 8.46 -12.02 8.73
C GLU A 27 8.97 -11.82 7.29
N VAL A 28 8.89 -10.60 6.76
CA VAL A 28 9.51 -10.23 5.47
C VAL A 28 11.02 -10.48 5.52
N HIS A 29 11.69 -10.04 6.58
CA HIS A 29 13.12 -10.27 6.76
C HIS A 29 13.48 -11.75 6.92
N ARG A 30 12.71 -12.52 7.72
CA ARG A 30 12.94 -13.95 7.93
C ARG A 30 12.86 -14.73 6.61
N THR A 31 11.88 -14.39 5.79
CA THR A 31 11.61 -15.09 4.53
C THR A 31 12.41 -14.56 3.33
N ALA A 32 13.13 -13.43 3.48
CA ALA A 32 13.94 -12.82 2.43
C ALA A 32 15.28 -13.53 2.21
N ARG A 33 15.63 -13.80 0.94
CA ARG A 33 17.00 -14.15 0.54
C ARG A 33 17.93 -12.95 0.66
N ALA A 34 19.24 -13.19 0.65
CA ALA A 34 20.22 -12.10 0.58
C ALA A 34 20.01 -11.30 -0.72
N GLY A 35 19.76 -10.00 -0.59
CA GLY A 35 19.46 -9.13 -1.73
C GLY A 35 18.00 -9.10 -2.19
N ALA A 36 17.09 -9.78 -1.48
CA ALA A 36 15.66 -9.73 -1.80
C ALA A 36 15.06 -8.33 -1.59
N LEU A 37 14.00 -8.02 -2.34
CA LEU A 37 13.32 -6.73 -2.29
C LEU A 37 11.96 -6.82 -1.60
N LEU A 38 11.60 -5.77 -0.86
CA LEU A 38 10.23 -5.47 -0.50
C LEU A 38 9.77 -4.30 -1.37
N ALA A 39 8.74 -4.52 -2.19
CA ALA A 39 8.12 -3.47 -2.98
C ALA A 39 6.72 -3.17 -2.46
N VAL A 40 6.48 -1.93 -2.08
CA VAL A 40 5.19 -1.46 -1.60
C VAL A 40 4.69 -0.39 -2.55
N TRP A 41 3.51 -0.59 -3.11
CA TRP A 41 2.87 0.41 -3.95
C TRP A 41 1.36 0.35 -3.81
N GLY A 42 0.71 1.37 -4.35
CA GLY A 42 -0.73 1.47 -4.46
C GLY A 42 -1.08 2.43 -5.59
N TYR A 43 -2.36 2.73 -5.71
CA TYR A 43 -2.85 3.73 -6.64
C TYR A 43 -3.41 4.91 -5.85
N ASP A 44 -3.15 6.12 -6.32
CA ASP A 44 -3.79 7.32 -5.83
C ASP A 44 -5.18 7.48 -6.48
N LEU A 45 -5.90 8.54 -6.11
CA LEU A 45 -7.19 8.91 -6.66
C LEU A 45 -7.13 9.00 -8.19
N LEU A 46 -8.11 8.37 -8.85
CA LEU A 46 -8.21 8.33 -10.30
C LEU A 46 -8.23 9.73 -10.94
N ARG A 47 -7.67 9.81 -12.15
CA ARG A 47 -7.68 10.98 -13.04
C ARG A 47 -8.13 10.56 -14.42
N ILE A 48 -9.06 11.31 -15.02
CA ILE A 48 -9.73 10.95 -16.28
C ILE A 48 -9.65 12.12 -17.25
N ARG A 49 -10.22 13.28 -16.89
CA ARG A 49 -10.17 14.54 -17.64
C ARG A 49 -10.64 15.70 -16.75
N PRO A 50 -10.27 16.96 -17.05
CA PRO A 50 -10.42 18.08 -16.13
C PRO A 50 -11.82 18.23 -15.51
N GLU A 51 -12.89 18.07 -16.30
CA GLU A 51 -14.26 18.27 -15.82
C GLU A 51 -14.72 17.16 -14.86
N ILE A 52 -14.25 15.92 -15.08
CA ILE A 52 -14.55 14.79 -14.20
C ILE A 52 -13.69 14.88 -12.93
N ASP A 53 -12.42 15.20 -13.08
CA ASP A 53 -11.45 15.25 -11.98
C ASP A 53 -11.87 16.30 -10.94
N ALA A 54 -12.40 17.45 -11.39
CA ALA A 54 -12.95 18.47 -10.49
C ALA A 54 -14.12 17.95 -9.64
N ALA A 55 -15.01 17.14 -10.22
CA ALA A 55 -16.13 16.53 -9.49
C ALA A 55 -15.64 15.48 -8.48
N ILE A 56 -14.67 14.66 -8.88
CA ILE A 56 -14.04 13.63 -8.04
C ILE A 56 -13.30 14.29 -6.86
N ASP A 57 -12.47 15.30 -7.11
CA ASP A 57 -11.71 16.00 -6.07
C ASP A 57 -12.63 16.66 -5.05
N ARG A 58 -13.69 17.36 -5.50
CA ARG A 58 -14.65 17.98 -4.59
C ARG A 58 -15.31 16.93 -3.70
N TYR A 59 -15.74 15.81 -4.28
CA TYR A 59 -16.36 14.74 -3.50
C TYR A 59 -15.36 14.16 -2.50
N TYR A 60 -14.20 13.71 -2.98
CA TYR A 60 -13.17 13.05 -2.17
C TYR A 60 -12.63 13.92 -1.04
N ARG A 61 -12.38 15.20 -1.29
CA ARG A 61 -11.73 16.11 -0.34
C ARG A 61 -12.70 16.89 0.53
N ASN A 62 -13.84 17.32 -0.02
CA ASN A 62 -14.73 18.26 0.69
C ASN A 62 -15.98 17.58 1.23
N VAL A 63 -16.50 16.56 0.55
CA VAL A 63 -17.73 15.86 0.98
C VAL A 63 -17.39 14.71 1.91
N ILE A 64 -16.52 13.80 1.47
CA ILE A 64 -16.13 12.63 2.28
C ILE A 64 -14.80 12.81 3.02
N GLY A 65 -14.07 13.90 2.73
CA GLY A 65 -12.80 14.25 3.37
C GLY A 65 -12.77 14.06 4.88
N PRO A 66 -13.75 14.64 5.62
CA PRO A 66 -13.80 14.52 7.08
C PRO A 66 -13.98 13.09 7.63
N PHE A 67 -14.30 12.11 6.79
CA PHE A 67 -14.45 10.70 7.19
C PHE A 67 -13.22 9.85 6.83
N TRP A 68 -12.22 10.41 6.14
CA TRP A 68 -10.95 9.72 5.96
C TRP A 68 -10.13 9.78 7.25
N ASP A 69 -9.45 8.67 7.55
CA ASP A 69 -8.46 8.63 8.63
C ASP A 69 -7.37 9.68 8.33
N ALA A 70 -7.01 10.45 9.37
CA ALA A 70 -6.03 11.53 9.28
C ALA A 70 -4.58 11.02 9.36
#